data_AF-A0A2D5XAG3-F1
#
_entry.id   AF-A0A2D5XAG3-F1
#
_cell.length_a   1.000
_cell.length_b   1.000
_cell.length_c   1.000
_cell.angle_alpha   90.00
_cell.angle_beta   90.00
_cell.angle_gamma   90.00
#
_symmetry.space_group_name_H-M   'P 1'
#
loop_
_entity.id
_entity.type
_entity.pdbx_description
1 polymer ?
#
loop_
_entity_poly.entity_id
_entity_poly.type
_entity_poly.pdbx_seq_one_letter_code
_entity_poly.pdbx_strand_id
1 'polypeptide(L)'
;MIPDLVMALSRSEIDVNELKNLKLELSNWLVKGRDSGDISTESYLSAGKIEGGIDVILAMIDHGAPKSEIQLHVDSLKLRIESISQ
;
A
#
# COMPACT_ATOMS: atom_id res chain seq x y z
N MET A 1 10.31 0.98 4.59
CA MET A 1 9.21 0.40 3.81
C MET A 1 7.87 1.09 4.09
N ILE A 2 7.23 0.93 5.26
CA ILE A 2 5.95 1.62 5.56
C ILE A 2 6.07 3.16 5.47
N PRO A 3 7.10 3.82 6.05
CA PRO A 3 7.28 5.26 5.88
C PRO A 3 7.46 5.69 4.42
N ASP A 4 8.16 4.87 3.63
CA ASP A 4 8.39 5.13 2.21
C ASP A 4 7.08 5.03 1.40
N LEU A 5 6.22 4.07 1.74
CA LEU A 5 4.87 3.95 1.17
C LEU A 5 4.01 5.17 1.49
N VAL A 6 4.00 5.63 2.75
CA VAL A 6 3.26 6.83 3.16
C VAL A 6 3.80 8.07 2.43
N MET A 7 5.13 8.17 2.27
CA MET A 7 5.77 9.26 1.55
C MET A 7 5.39 9.25 0.07
N ALA A 8 5.46 8.10 -0.61
CA ALA A 8 5.07 7.95 -2.01
C ALA A 8 3.59 8.34 -2.24
N LEU A 9 2.71 7.94 -1.32
CA LEU A 9 1.28 8.29 -1.33
C LEU A 9 0.99 9.76 -0.95
N SER A 10 1.97 10.50 -0.43
CA SER A 10 1.78 11.90 0.01
C SER A 10 2.29 12.93 -0.99
N ARG A 11 2.86 12.49 -2.11
CA ARG A 11 3.32 13.38 -3.18
C ARG A 11 2.12 13.97 -3.93
N SER A 12 2.32 15.18 -4.46
CA SER A 12 1.33 15.85 -5.32
C SER A 12 1.02 15.06 -6.60
N GLU A 13 1.99 14.28 -7.06
CA GLU A 13 1.82 13.30 -8.13
C GLU A 13 2.43 11.97 -7.69
N ILE A 14 1.65 10.90 -7.87
CA ILE A 14 2.05 9.55 -7.53
C ILE A 14 2.96 9.03 -8.64
N ASP A 15 4.19 8.68 -8.29
CA ASP A 15 5.06 7.91 -9.17
C ASP A 15 4.58 6.44 -9.18
N VAL A 16 4.00 6.04 -10.29
CA VAL A 16 3.42 4.70 -10.49
C VAL A 16 4.48 3.61 -10.36
N ASN A 17 5.71 3.84 -10.84
CA ASN A 17 6.77 2.85 -10.80
C ASN A 17 7.30 2.70 -9.37
N GLU A 18 7.49 3.81 -8.66
CA GLU A 18 7.85 3.80 -7.24
C GLU A 18 6.79 3.04 -6.42
N LEU A 19 5.51 3.32 -6.63
CA LEU A 19 4.43 2.68 -5.88
C LEU A 19 4.35 1.16 -6.18
N LYS A 20 4.56 0.75 -7.44
CA LYS A 20 4.65 -0.66 -7.84
C LYS A 20 5.82 -1.38 -7.15
N ASN A 21 6.99 -0.73 -7.08
CA ASN A 21 8.16 -1.29 -6.42
C ASN A 21 7.96 -1.44 -4.91
N LEU A 22 7.42 -0.41 -4.24
CA LEU A 22 7.11 -0.45 -2.81
C LEU A 22 6.08 -1.53 -2.47
N LYS A 23 5.07 -1.72 -3.33
CA LYS A 23 4.12 -2.83 -3.19
C LYS A 23 4.84 -4.18 -3.26
N LEU A 24 5.71 -4.39 -4.26
CA LEU A 24 6.45 -5.64 -4.41
C LEU A 24 7.36 -5.93 -3.21
N GLU A 25 8.02 -4.90 -2.68
CA GLU A 25 8.83 -5.02 -1.47
C GLU A 25 7.99 -5.41 -0.26
N LEU A 26 6.82 -4.79 -0.08
CA LEU A 26 5.86 -5.16 0.96
C LEU A 26 5.43 -6.63 0.83
N SER A 27 5.03 -7.06 -0.38
CA SER A 27 4.64 -8.46 -0.64
C SER A 27 5.75 -9.43 -0.24
N ASN A 28 6.98 -9.16 -0.69
CA ASN A 28 8.13 -10.01 -0.40
C ASN A 28 8.47 -10.07 1.09
N TRP A 29 8.37 -8.94 1.80
CA TRP A 29 8.59 -8.89 3.24
C TRP A 29 7.52 -9.68 4.00
N LEU A 30 6.25 -9.53 3.63
CA LEU A 30 5.12 -10.25 4.24
C LEU A 30 5.23 -11.75 4.05
N VAL A 31 5.55 -12.21 2.84
CA VAL A 31 5.71 -13.64 2.55
C VAL A 31 6.88 -14.21 3.36
N LYS A 32 8.05 -13.55 3.34
CA LYS A 32 9.21 -14.01 4.11
C LYS A 32 8.92 -14.07 5.61
N GLY A 33 8.32 -13.04 6.17
CA GLY A 33 8.01 -12.98 7.61
C GLY A 33 6.94 -13.99 8.03
N ARG A 34 5.95 -14.28 7.16
CA ARG A 34 4.98 -15.35 7.42
C ARG A 34 5.64 -16.71 7.39
N ASP A 35 6.47 -16.96 6.38
CA ASP A 35 7.14 -18.25 6.18
C ASP A 35 8.19 -18.53 7.27
N SER A 36 8.82 -17.49 7.84
CA SER A 36 9.72 -17.60 9.00
C SER A 36 8.99 -17.70 10.35
N GLY A 37 7.70 -17.39 10.39
CA GLY A 37 6.89 -17.30 11.61
C GLY A 37 7.03 -15.97 12.37
N ASP A 38 7.77 -15.00 11.84
CA ASP A 38 7.94 -13.66 12.43
C ASP A 38 6.67 -12.79 12.30
N ILE A 39 5.80 -13.10 11.33
CA ILE A 39 4.54 -12.41 11.08
C ILE A 39 3.39 -13.40 11.28
N SER A 40 2.45 -13.06 12.18
CA SER A 40 1.24 -13.87 12.39
C SER A 40 0.36 -13.90 11.14
N THR A 41 -0.42 -14.97 10.96
CA THR A 41 -1.40 -15.05 9.87
C THR A 41 -2.36 -13.86 9.87
N GLU A 42 -2.78 -13.38 11.04
CA GLU A 42 -3.64 -12.21 11.17
C GLU A 42 -2.97 -10.92 10.68
N SER A 43 -1.69 -10.72 11.01
CA SER A 43 -0.91 -9.56 10.55
C SER A 43 -0.69 -9.62 9.04
N TYR A 44 -0.39 -10.81 8.50
CA TYR A 44 -0.27 -11.04 7.07
C TYR A 44 -1.57 -10.71 6.32
N LEU A 45 -2.72 -11.20 6.81
CA LEU A 45 -4.04 -10.92 6.22
C LEU A 45 -4.41 -9.43 6.32
N SER A 46 -4.05 -8.77 7.42
CA SER A 46 -4.28 -7.34 7.60
C SER A 46 -3.45 -6.51 6.63
N ALA A 47 -2.19 -6.88 6.40
CA ALA A 47 -1.32 -6.22 5.44
C ALA A 47 -1.77 -6.43 3.99
N GLY A 48 -2.42 -7.56 3.66
CA GLY A 48 -3.06 -7.76 2.35
C GLY A 48 -4.11 -6.70 2.00
N LYS A 49 -4.72 -6.04 3.01
CA LYS A 49 -5.63 -4.90 2.78
C LYS A 49 -4.90 -3.65 2.31
N ILE A 50 -3.62 -3.49 2.65
CA ILE A 50 -2.79 -2.41 2.11
C ILE A 50 -2.46 -2.70 0.66
N GLU A 51 -1.99 -3.92 0.36
CA GLU A 51 -1.66 -4.33 -1.01
C GLU A 51 -2.84 -4.15 -1.96
N GLY A 52 -4.03 -4.59 -1.56
CA GLY A 52 -5.26 -4.40 -2.34
C GLY A 52 -5.65 -2.93 -2.49
N GLY A 53 -5.39 -2.10 -1.48
CA GLY A 53 -5.60 -0.65 -1.58
C GLY A 53 -4.66 0.01 -2.60
N ILE A 54 -3.39 -0.42 -2.63
CA ILE A 54 -2.43 0.04 -3.64
C ILE A 54 -2.89 -0.40 -5.04
N ASP A 55 -3.38 -1.62 -5.20
CA ASP A 55 -3.90 -2.11 -6.49
C ASP A 55 -5.06 -1.30 -7.02
N VAL A 56 -5.98 -0.88 -6.15
CA VAL A 56 -7.08 0.01 -6.54
C VAL A 56 -6.53 1.35 -7.03
N ILE A 57 -5.60 1.96 -6.30
CA ILE A 57 -4.99 3.25 -6.70
C ILE A 57 -4.27 3.13 -8.04
N LEU A 58 -3.48 2.07 -8.23
CA LEU A 58 -2.78 1.82 -9.50
C LEU A 58 -3.76 1.65 -10.65
N ALA A 59 -4.83 0.87 -10.46
CA ALA A 59 -5.86 0.68 -11.47
C ALA A 59 -6.61 1.98 -11.80
N MET A 60 -6.87 2.84 -10.81
CA MET A 60 -7.48 4.15 -11.03
C MET A 60 -6.57 5.06 -11.87
N ILE A 61 -5.27 5.07 -11.58
CA ILE A 61 -4.28 5.82 -12.36
C ILE A 61 -4.22 5.28 -13.80
N ASP A 62 -4.11 3.96 -13.98
CA ASP A 62 -4.01 3.32 -15.30
C ASP A 62 -5.26 3.59 -16.17
N HIS A 63 -6.43 3.77 -15.56
CA HIS A 63 -7.67 4.11 -16.28
C HIS A 63 -7.98 5.61 -16.35
N GLY A 64 -7.10 6.49 -15.86
CA GLY A 64 -7.28 7.94 -15.95
C GLY A 64 -8.42 8.47 -15.06
N ALA A 65 -8.65 7.85 -13.91
CA ALA A 65 -9.64 8.34 -12.95
C ALA A 65 -9.31 9.77 -12.46
N PRO A 66 -10.32 10.57 -12.07
CA PRO A 66 -10.10 11.91 -11.55
C PRO A 66 -9.14 11.93 -10.35
N LYS A 67 -8.21 12.90 -10.32
CA LYS A 67 -7.26 13.06 -9.20
C LYS A 67 -7.97 13.13 -7.83
N SER A 68 -9.14 13.76 -7.76
CA SER A 68 -9.94 13.84 -6.53
C SER A 68 -10.42 12.48 -6.04
N GLU A 69 -10.81 11.58 -6.95
CA GLU A 69 -11.23 10.22 -6.58
C GLU A 69 -10.03 9.40 -6.13
N ILE A 70 -8.90 9.48 -6.85
CA ILE A 70 -7.64 8.84 -6.45
C ILE A 70 -7.25 9.29 -5.04
N GLN A 71 -7.37 10.58 -4.73
CA GLN A 71 -7.02 11.13 -3.43
C GLN A 71 -7.87 10.54 -2.29
N LEU A 72 -9.18 10.31 -2.49
CA LEU A 72 -10.03 9.66 -1.49
C LEU A 72 -9.52 8.26 -1.14
N HIS A 73 -9.08 7.50 -2.13
CA HIS A 73 -8.52 6.16 -1.92
C HIS A 73 -7.15 6.20 -1.26
N VAL A 74 -6.31 7.17 -1.62
CA VAL A 74 -5.02 7.44 -0.97
C VAL A 74 -5.20 7.75 0.51
N ASP A 75 -6.12 8.65 0.86
CA ASP A 75 -6.38 9.05 2.24
C ASP A 75 -6.93 7.87 3.06
N SER A 76 -7.87 7.11 2.49
CA SER A 76 -8.37 5.89 3.11
C SER A 76 -7.27 4.85 3.33
N LEU A 77 -6.29 4.74 2.41
CA LEU A 77 -5.18 3.80 2.55
C LEU A 77 -4.21 4.24 3.64
N LYS A 78 -3.89 5.53 3.75
CA LYS A 78 -3.03 6.07 4.81
C LYS A 78 -3.62 5.82 6.20
N LEU A 79 -4.91 6.08 6.40
CA LEU A 79 -5.58 5.78 7.67
C LEU A 79 -5.50 4.29 8.03
N ARG A 80 -5.58 3.41 7.03
CA ARG A 80 -5.44 1.97 7.24
C ARG A 80 -4.01 1.58 7.62
N ILE A 81 -3.01 2.16 6.96
CA ILE A 81 -1.59 1.96 7.31
C ILE A 81 -1.32 2.40 8.75
N GLU A 82 -1.83 3.56 9.16
CA GLU A 82 -1.71 4.06 10.54
C GLU A 82 -2.35 3.09 11.53
N SER A 83 -3.55 2.58 11.24
CA SER A 83 -4.27 1.68 12.13
C SER A 83 -3.58 0.34 12.41
N ILE A 84 -2.67 -0.10 11.53
CA ILE A 84 -1.92 -1.36 11.71
C ILE A 84 -0.47 -1.14 12.17
N SER A 85 0.00 0.10 12.18
CA SER A 85 1.37 0.46 12.61
C SER A 85 1.42 0.86 14.10
N GLN A 86 0.30 0.78 14.81
CA GLN A 86 0.19 0.94 16.27
C GLN A 86 0.21 -0.41 16.97
#